data_AF-A0A967CMK6-F1
#
_entry.id   AF-A0A967CMK6-F1
#
_cell.length_a   1.000
_cell.length_b   1.000
_cell.length_c   1.000
_cell.angle_alpha   90.00
_cell.angle_beta   90.00
_cell.angle_gamma   90.00
#
_symmetry.space_group_name_H-M   'P 1'
#
loop_
_entity.id
_entity.type
_entity.pdbx_description
1 polymer ?
#
loop_
_entity_poly.entity_id
_entity_poly.type
_entity_poly.pdbx_seq_one_letter_code
_entity_poly.pdbx_strand_id
1 'polypeptide(L)' 'MSKNPFELRFDTLAMAKDILDRQYDMAQQQFFTALEQYKEQSKDVTEAFAKYTPKMYTPEEIAKNAEELYKFVVKKD' A
#
# COMPACT_ATOMS: atom_id res chain seq x y z
N MET A 1 19.51 -23.48 12.95
CA MET A 1 19.48 -22.24 13.74
C MET A 1 18.08 -21.67 13.60
N SER A 2 17.25 -21.81 14.63
CA SER A 2 15.84 -21.43 14.60
C SER A 2 15.76 -19.91 14.83
N LYS A 3 15.16 -19.16 13.90
CA LYS A 3 15.00 -17.71 14.03
C LYS A 3 14.21 -17.36 15.29
N ASN A 4 14.62 -16.31 15.98
CA ASN A 4 13.90 -15.82 17.15
C ASN A 4 12.50 -15.29 16.74
N PRO A 5 11.44 -15.46 17.54
CA PRO A 5 10.13 -14.86 17.31
C PRO A 5 10.14 -13.38 16.86
N PHE A 6 11.08 -12.57 17.35
CA PHE A 6 11.20 -11.17 16.92
C PHE A 6 11.72 -11.04 15.48
N GLU A 7 12.69 -11.86 15.10
CA GLU A 7 13.23 -11.90 13.73
C GLU A 7 12.17 -12.42 12.75
N LEU A 8 11.39 -13.43 13.15
CA LEU A 8 10.27 -13.93 12.35
C LEU A 8 9.21 -12.86 12.12
N ARG A 9 8.86 -12.09 13.16
CA ARG A 9 7.91 -10.97 13.03
C ARG A 9 8.46 -9.88 12.11
N PHE A 10 9.72 -9.52 12.28
CA PHE A 10 10.36 -8.53 11.42
C PHE A 10 10.36 -8.99 9.94
N ASP A 11 10.75 -10.23 9.68
CA ASP A 11 10.74 -10.80 8.32
C ASP A 11 9.33 -10.79 7.72
N THR A 12 8.30 -11.13 8.50
CA THR A 12 6.91 -11.07 8.03
C THR A 12 6.44 -9.64 7.71
N LEU A 13 6.87 -8.66 8.50
CA LEU A 13 6.53 -7.25 8.27
C LEU A 13 7.29 -6.69 7.06
N ALA A 14 8.56 -7.05 6.89
CA ALA A 14 9.33 -6.71 5.71
C ALA A 14 8.68 -7.28 4.44
N MET A 15 8.28 -8.56 4.46
CA MET A 15 7.54 -9.16 3.34
C MET A 15 6.20 -8.48 3.08
N ALA A 16 5.44 -8.11 4.11
CA ALA A 16 4.18 -7.39 3.96
C ALA A 16 4.39 -6.02 3.32
N LYS A 17 5.42 -5.28 3.74
CA LYS A 17 5.82 -4.01 3.14
C LYS A 17 6.13 -4.18 1.65
N ASP A 18 6.96 -5.16 1.30
CA ASP A 18 7.34 -5.41 -0.10
C ASP A 18 6.12 -5.74 -0.98
N ILE A 19 5.12 -6.44 -0.43
CA ILE A 19 3.87 -6.72 -1.14
C ILE A 19 3.06 -5.44 -1.35
N LEU A 20 2.93 -4.60 -0.32
CA LEU A 20 2.22 -3.33 -0.42
C LEU A 20 2.89 -2.37 -1.42
N ASP A 21 4.22 -2.31 -1.41
CA ASP A 21 5.00 -1.51 -2.36
C ASP A 21 4.73 -1.98 -3.80
N ARG A 22 4.76 -3.29 -4.05
CA ARG A 22 4.41 -3.84 -5.39
C ARG A 22 2.97 -3.55 -5.80
N GLN A 23 2.01 -3.65 -4.88
CA GLN A 23 0.61 -3.33 -5.17
C GLN A 23 0.45 -1.86 -5.55
N TYR A 24 1.15 -0.97 -4.86
CA TYR A 24 1.17 0.45 -5.16
C TYR A 24 1.75 0.71 -6.55
N ASP A 25 2.91 0.12 -6.87
CA ASP A 25 3.53 0.26 -8.20
C ASP A 25 2.62 -0.22 -9.33
N MET A 26 1.95 -1.37 -9.13
CA MET A 26 0.97 -1.90 -10.08
C MET A 26 -0.21 -0.94 -10.27
N ALA A 27 -0.78 -0.42 -9.17
CA ALA A 27 -1.89 0.53 -9.24
C ALA A 27 -1.48 1.82 -9.97
N GLN A 28 -0.24 2.28 -9.75
CA GLN A 28 0.31 3.46 -10.41
C GLN A 28 0.52 3.24 -11.92
N GLN A 29 1.01 2.06 -12.33
CA GLN A 29 1.08 1.71 -13.75
C GLN A 29 -0.31 1.69 -14.40
N GLN A 30 -1.29 1.05 -13.77
CA GLN A 30 -2.67 1.01 -14.26
C GLN A 30 -3.28 2.40 -14.38
N PHE A 31 -3.01 3.27 -13.39
CA PHE A 31 -3.45 4.65 -13.41
C PHE A 31 -2.88 5.43 -14.60
N PHE A 32 -1.58 5.31 -14.87
CA PHE A 32 -0.97 5.96 -16.03
C PHE A 32 -1.55 5.45 -17.35
N THR A 33 -1.73 4.14 -17.50
CA THR A 33 -2.38 3.56 -18.69
C THR A 33 -3.80 4.07 -18.87
N ALA A 34 -4.58 4.17 -17.78
CA ALA A 34 -5.92 4.74 -17.84
C ALA A 34 -5.87 6.21 -18.28
N LEU A 35 -5.00 7.03 -17.68
CA LEU A 35 -4.84 8.44 -18.06
C LEU A 35 -4.50 8.62 -19.54
N GLU A 36 -3.60 7.80 -20.09
CA GLU A 36 -3.28 7.83 -21.53
C GLU A 36 -4.50 7.54 -22.39
N GLN A 37 -5.30 6.51 -22.04
CA GLN A 37 -6.53 6.19 -22.75
C GLN A 37 -7.59 7.30 -22.66
N TYR A 38 -7.73 7.96 -21.50
CA TYR A 38 -8.64 9.09 -21.32
C TYR A 38 -8.21 10.30 -22.15
N LYS A 39 -6.89 10.55 -22.23
CA LYS A 39 -6.29 11.61 -23.06
C LYS A 39 -6.53 11.34 -24.55
N GLU A 40 -6.32 10.12 -25.04
CA GLU A 40 -6.61 9.74 -26.43
C GLU A 40 -8.10 9.91 -26.80
N GLN A 41 -8.99 9.65 -25.84
CA GLN A 41 -10.44 9.83 -26.01
C GLN A 41 -10.90 11.29 -25.90
N SER A 42 -9.99 12.26 -25.74
CA SER A 42 -10.29 13.69 -25.50
C SER A 42 -11.30 13.92 -24.36
N LYS A 43 -11.34 13.00 -23.39
CA LYS A 43 -12.17 13.11 -22.19
C LYS A 43 -11.43 13.94 -21.14
N ASP A 44 -12.20 14.60 -20.29
CA ASP A 44 -11.64 15.43 -19.23
C ASP A 44 -10.77 14.57 -18.28
N VAL A 45 -9.46 14.75 -18.38
CA VAL A 45 -8.45 13.99 -17.65
C VAL A 45 -8.52 14.32 -16.14
N THR A 46 -9.08 15.47 -15.79
CA THR A 46 -9.17 15.96 -14.41
C THR A 46 -10.09 15.10 -13.55
N GLU A 47 -11.19 14.59 -14.11
CA GLU A 47 -12.12 13.70 -13.41
C GLU A 47 -11.51 12.30 -13.21
N ALA A 48 -10.81 11.78 -14.22
CA ALA A 48 -10.10 10.51 -14.13
C ALA A 48 -8.95 10.58 -13.11
N PHE A 49 -8.22 11.69 -13.08
CA PHE A 49 -7.15 11.92 -12.11
C PHE A 49 -7.70 11.92 -10.68
N ALA A 50 -8.78 12.64 -10.41
CA ALA A 50 -9.38 12.69 -9.07
C ALA A 50 -9.92 11.32 -8.60
N LYS A 51 -10.47 10.51 -9.52
CA LYS A 51 -11.14 9.25 -9.18
C LYS A 51 -10.20 8.05 -9.07
N TYR A 52 -9.16 8.01 -9.89
CA TYR A 52 -8.32 6.82 -10.05
C TYR A 52 -6.90 6.97 -9.53
N THR A 53 -6.51 8.16 -9.01
CA THR A 53 -5.18 8.32 -8.39
C THR A 53 -5.03 7.34 -7.24
N PRO A 54 -4.03 6.42 -7.29
CA PRO A 54 -3.75 5.51 -6.20
C PRO A 54 -3.39 6.33 -4.95
N LYS A 55 -4.10 6.08 -3.85
CA LYS A 55 -3.77 6.70 -2.57
C LYS A 55 -2.59 5.94 -1.96
N MET A 56 -1.45 6.62 -1.84
CA MET A 56 -0.35 6.11 -1.02
C MET A 56 -0.76 6.17 0.45
N TYR A 57 -0.35 5.19 1.25
CA TYR A 57 -0.54 5.26 2.70
C TYR A 57 0.09 6.54 3.23
N THR A 58 -0.71 7.35 3.92
CA THR A 58 -0.21 8.52 4.63
C THR A 58 0.63 8.08 5.84
N PRO A 59 1.61 8.88 6.28
CA PRO A 59 2.36 8.60 7.50
C PRO A 59 1.45 8.35 8.72
N GLU A 60 0.30 9.02 8.80
CA GLU A 60 -0.69 8.79 9.86
C GLU A 60 -1.35 7.40 9.77
N GLU A 61 -1.68 6.93 8.57
CA GLU A 61 -2.23 5.58 8.38
C GLU A 61 -1.19 4.51 8.71
N ILE A 62 0.08 4.73 8.37
CA ILE A 62 1.18 3.85 8.75
C ILE A 62 1.31 3.78 10.27
N ALA A 63 1.28 4.92 10.97
CA ALA A 63 1.34 4.98 12.43
C ALA A 63 0.16 4.27 13.08
N LYS A 64 -1.06 4.48 12.57
CA LYS A 64 -2.27 3.82 13.06
C LYS A 64 -2.20 2.30 12.88
N ASN A 65 -1.78 1.84 11.69
CA ASN A 65 -1.64 0.41 11.41
C ASN A 65 -0.55 -0.24 12.31
N ALA A 66 0.53 0.49 12.60
CA ALA A 66 1.55 0.04 13.54
C ALA A 66 1.03 -0.09 14.98
N GLU A 67 0.22 0.86 15.44
CA GLU A 67 -0.45 0.77 16.75
C GLU A 67 -1.45 -0.39 16.82
N GLU A 68 -2.22 -0.64 15.76
CA GLU A 68 -3.15 -1.77 15.68
C GLU A 68 -2.41 -3.12 15.73
N LEU A 69 -1.30 -3.24 15.00
CA LEU A 69 -0.43 -4.41 15.05
C LEU A 69 0.12 -4.64 16.47
N TYR A 70 0.56 -3.57 17.14
CA TYR A 70 1.05 -3.67 18.52
C TYR A 70 -0.06 -4.13 19.47
N LYS A 71 -1.26 -3.57 19.36
CA LYS A 71 -2.44 -4.00 20.14
C LYS A 71 -2.78 -5.47 19.89
N PHE A 72 -2.72 -5.94 18.65
CA PHE A 72 -2.97 -7.34 18.29
C PHE A 72 -1.93 -8.28 18.92
N VAL A 73 -0.66 -7.91 18.89
CA VAL A 73 0.43 -8.74 19.45
C VAL A 73 0.44 -8.74 20.97
N VAL A 74 0.03 -7.64 21.61
CA VAL A 74 0.01 -7.48 23.07
C VAL A 74 -1.25 -8.10 23.69
N LYS A 75 -2.40 -8.06 23.00
CA LYS A 75 -3.56 -8.84 23.40
C LYS A 75 -3.29 -10.33 23.15
N LYS A 76 -2.77 -11.01 24.18
CA LYS A 76 -2.88 -12.46 24.33
C LYS A 76 -4.31 -12.79 24.78
N ASP A 77 -5.25 -12.82 23.83
CA ASP A 77 -6.45 -13.65 23.95
C ASP A 77 -6.32 -14.81 22.97
#